data_AF-A0A8J4S428-F1
#
_entry.id   AF-A0A8J4S428-F1
#
_cell.length_a   1.000
_cell.length_b   1.000
_cell.length_c   1.000
_cell.angle_alpha   90.00
_cell.angle_beta   90.00
_cell.angle_gamma   90.00
#
_symmetry.space_group_name_H-M   'P 1'
#
loop_
_entity.id
_entity.type
_entity.pdbx_description
1 polymer ?
#
loop_
_entity_poly.entity_id
_entity_poly.type
_entity_poly.pdbx_seq_one_letter_code
_entity_poly.pdbx_strand_id
1 'polypeptide(L)'
;MNAEPTQEQVDTGAVGGENPFWKRVHLEFISSKPEYASVVFPEECFDGYDLSTPVQHSSKKLREMWEELCTAFTSVSARFSSSETPELGFLSFCLNRPVAPTKDGERAQLMQRIKEACETLVLVRSIELGPDLEGIVRFELDRYSKRLKSMQDEEKEDYESRSALDPEQASQSVQ
;
A
#
# COMPACT_ATOMS: atom_id res chain seq x y z
N MET A 1 -24.22 -2.42 12.85
CA MET A 1 -24.82 -1.97 14.13
C MET A 1 -23.66 -1.51 15.00
N ASN A 2 -23.41 -0.20 15.07
CA ASN A 2 -22.38 0.35 15.96
C ASN A 2 -23.08 0.71 17.26
N ALA A 3 -22.87 -0.10 18.30
CA ALA A 3 -23.36 0.26 19.63
C ALA A 3 -22.53 1.45 20.14
N GLU A 4 -23.19 2.56 20.42
CA GLU A 4 -22.54 3.69 21.07
C GLU A 4 -22.04 3.26 22.46
N PRO A 5 -20.82 3.66 22.86
CA PRO A 5 -20.28 3.29 24.16
C PRO A 5 -21.16 3.86 25.27
N THR A 6 -21.48 3.03 26.26
CA THR A 6 -22.35 3.44 27.38
C THR A 6 -21.61 4.44 28.28
N GLN A 7 -22.31 5.44 28.82
CA GLN A 7 -21.72 6.51 29.65
C GLN A 7 -20.87 5.97 30.82
N GLU A 8 -21.25 4.84 31.40
CA GLU A 8 -20.46 4.15 32.44
C GLU A 8 -19.08 3.66 31.97
N GLN A 9 -18.93 3.29 30.69
CA GLN A 9 -17.65 2.90 30.08
C GLN A 9 -16.76 4.12 29.78
N VAL A 10 -17.37 5.27 29.55
CA VAL A 10 -16.67 6.56 29.43
C VAL A 10 -16.22 7.03 30.81
N ASP A 11 -17.09 6.94 31.83
CA ASP A 11 -16.83 7.41 33.19
C ASP A 11 -15.84 6.51 33.97
N THR A 12 -15.74 5.21 33.64
CA THR A 12 -14.70 4.30 34.17
C THR A 12 -13.35 4.41 33.46
N GLY A 13 -13.23 5.29 32.46
CA GLY A 13 -12.01 5.47 31.67
C GLY A 13 -11.71 4.30 30.71
N ALA A 14 -12.67 3.41 30.45
CA ALA A 14 -12.51 2.31 29.50
C ALA A 14 -12.47 2.80 28.04
N VAL A 15 -13.15 3.91 27.75
CA VAL A 15 -13.24 4.53 26.41
C VAL A 15 -12.52 5.88 26.43
N GLY A 16 -11.18 5.86 26.44
CA GLY A 16 -10.38 7.07 26.57
C GLY A 16 -8.88 6.81 26.41
N GLY A 17 -8.10 7.85 26.13
CA GLY A 17 -6.63 7.76 26.05
C GLY A 17 -5.94 7.42 27.38
N GLU A 18 -6.70 7.27 28.46
CA GLU A 18 -6.25 6.85 29.79
C GLU A 18 -6.61 5.39 30.12
N ASN A 19 -7.18 4.66 29.16
CA ASN A 19 -7.53 3.26 29.35
C ASN A 19 -6.28 2.37 29.47
N PRO A 20 -6.40 1.15 30.02
CA PRO A 20 -5.26 0.24 30.21
C PRO A 20 -4.55 -0.18 28.92
N PHE A 21 -5.21 -0.07 27.77
CA PHE A 21 -4.59 -0.32 26.47
C PHE A 21 -3.62 0.81 26.12
N TRP A 22 -4.06 2.07 26.11
CA TRP A 22 -3.23 3.22 25.76
C TRP A 22 -2.11 3.46 26.78
N LYS A 23 -2.33 3.11 28.05
CA LYS A 23 -1.26 3.10 29.06
C LYS A 23 -0.16 2.08 28.73
N ARG A 24 -0.52 0.88 28.26
CA ARG A 24 0.46 -0.11 27.80
C ARG A 24 1.18 0.33 26.54
N VAL A 25 0.43 0.89 25.57
CA VAL A 25 1.02 1.46 24.35
C VAL A 25 2.02 2.56 24.70
N HIS A 26 1.68 3.45 25.62
CA HIS A 26 2.59 4.49 26.09
C HIS A 26 3.87 3.90 26.71
N LEU A 27 3.74 2.94 27.63
CA LEU A 27 4.89 2.29 28.27
C LEU A 27 5.80 1.59 27.25
N GLU A 28 5.21 0.92 26.27
CA GLU A 28 5.93 0.27 25.18
C GLU A 28 6.64 1.30 24.29
N PHE A 29 5.95 2.39 23.93
CA PHE A 29 6.44 3.43 23.06
C PHE A 29 7.61 4.22 23.65
N ILE A 30 7.61 4.46 24.97
CA ILE A 30 8.74 5.11 25.66
C ILE A 30 9.85 4.13 26.04
N SER A 31 9.62 2.82 25.87
CA SER A 31 10.63 1.81 26.15
C SER A 31 11.72 1.87 25.09
N SER A 32 12.97 2.05 25.52
CA SER A 32 14.10 2.05 24.60
C SER A 32 14.34 0.62 24.12
N LYS A 33 14.04 0.38 22.83
CA LYS A 33 14.14 -0.92 22.19
C LYS A 33 15.15 -0.86 21.04
N PRO A 34 16.25 -1.65 21.09
CA PRO A 34 17.25 -1.65 20.03
C PRO A 34 16.67 -2.12 18.68
N GLU A 35 15.58 -2.88 18.69
CA GLU A 35 14.90 -3.34 17.48
C GLU A 35 14.36 -2.16 16.66
N TYR A 36 13.87 -1.10 17.30
CA TYR A 36 13.38 0.09 16.59
C TYR A 36 14.50 0.90 15.93
N ALA A 37 15.70 0.88 16.51
CA ALA A 37 16.89 1.51 15.90
C ALA A 37 17.35 0.79 14.62
N SER A 38 16.94 -0.47 14.44
CA SER A 38 17.30 -1.27 13.25
C SER A 38 16.30 -1.15 12.11
N VAL A 39 15.19 -0.44 12.31
CA VAL A 39 14.17 -0.24 11.27
C VAL A 39 14.72 0.75 10.24
N VAL A 40 14.94 0.25 9.03
CA VAL A 40 15.37 1.05 7.88
C VAL A 40 14.19 1.20 6.93
N PHE A 41 13.83 2.43 6.61
CA PHE A 41 12.84 2.73 5.58
C PHE A 41 13.56 2.98 4.24
N PRO A 42 13.22 2.24 3.18
CA PRO A 42 13.82 2.45 1.86
C PRO A 42 13.33 3.73 1.18
N GLU A 43 12.25 4.35 1.65
CA GLU A 43 11.66 5.54 1.03
C GLU A 43 12.24 6.86 1.58
N GLU A 44 12.68 7.72 0.66
CA GLU A 44 13.23 9.07 0.96
C GLU A 44 12.29 9.95 1.81
N CYS A 45 10.97 9.71 1.81
CA CYS A 45 10.04 10.48 2.64
C CYS A 45 10.23 10.25 4.15
N PHE A 46 10.98 9.22 4.53
CA PHE A 46 11.34 8.92 5.91
C PHE A 46 12.80 9.31 6.24
N ASP A 47 13.51 9.99 5.34
CA ASP A 47 14.86 10.48 5.63
C ASP A 47 14.86 11.43 6.83
N GLY A 48 15.75 11.14 7.79
CA GLY A 48 15.94 11.95 8.99
C GLY A 48 15.03 11.58 10.17
N TYR A 49 14.14 10.60 10.03
CA TYR A 49 13.39 10.05 11.17
C TYR A 49 14.23 9.00 11.91
N ASP A 50 14.56 9.29 13.17
CA ASP A 50 15.24 8.35 14.06
C ASP A 50 14.24 7.68 15.02
N LEU A 51 13.96 6.40 14.79
CA LEU A 51 13.07 5.61 15.64
C LEU A 51 13.74 5.11 16.93
N SER A 52 15.05 5.28 17.08
CA SER A 52 15.77 4.92 18.30
C SER A 52 15.52 5.89 19.47
N THR A 53 15.08 7.12 19.15
CA THR A 53 14.74 8.16 20.12
C THR A 53 13.29 8.64 19.93
N PRO A 54 12.30 7.84 20.32
CA PRO A 54 10.89 8.23 20.17
C PRO A 54 10.59 9.50 20.97
N VAL A 55 9.95 10.47 20.32
CA VAL A 55 9.48 11.70 20.98
C VAL A 55 8.41 11.34 21.99
N GLN A 56 8.68 11.56 23.28
CA GLN A 56 7.77 11.14 24.34
C GLN A 56 6.42 11.85 24.26
N HIS A 57 5.35 11.07 24.22
CA HIS A 57 3.97 11.52 24.19
C HIS A 57 3.16 10.85 25.28
N SER A 58 2.17 11.53 25.86
CA SER A 58 1.22 10.91 26.79
C SER A 58 0.34 9.87 26.08
N SER A 59 -0.21 8.91 26.84
CA SER A 59 -1.16 7.91 26.32
C SER A 59 -2.37 8.56 25.62
N LYS A 60 -2.85 9.69 26.15
CA LYS A 60 -3.89 10.50 25.50
C LYS A 60 -3.46 11.03 24.14
N LYS A 61 -2.25 11.61 24.04
CA LYS A 61 -1.75 12.18 22.79
C LYS A 61 -1.48 11.09 21.74
N LEU A 62 -0.96 9.93 22.16
CA LEU A 62 -0.75 8.78 21.29
C LEU A 62 -2.07 8.30 20.66
N ARG A 63 -3.15 8.23 21.45
CA ARG A 63 -4.48 7.91 20.91
C ARG A 63 -4.95 8.92 19.88
N GLU A 64 -4.85 10.21 20.19
CA GLU A 64 -5.28 11.28 19.28
C GLU A 64 -4.51 11.22 17.95
N MET A 65 -3.20 10.99 18.00
CA MET A 65 -2.37 10.81 16.79
C MET A 65 -2.79 9.56 16.00
N TRP A 66 -3.11 8.47 16.69
CA TRP A 66 -3.61 7.25 16.03
C TRP A 66 -4.96 7.45 15.35
N GLU A 67 -5.89 8.14 16.00
CA GLU A 67 -7.21 8.48 15.43
C GLU A 67 -7.07 9.38 14.20
N GLU A 68 -6.18 10.38 14.26
CA GLU A 68 -5.86 11.27 13.15
C GLU A 68 -5.25 10.49 11.96
N LEU A 69 -4.29 9.60 12.25
CA LEU A 69 -3.68 8.73 11.24
C LEU A 69 -4.72 7.81 10.57
N CYS A 70 -5.59 7.16 11.35
CA CYS A 70 -6.65 6.31 10.83
C CYS A 70 -7.63 7.08 9.95
N THR A 71 -7.97 8.31 10.36
CA THR A 71 -8.87 9.19 9.60
C THR A 71 -8.24 9.60 8.27
N ALA A 72 -6.97 10.04 8.29
CA ALA A 72 -6.23 10.40 7.09
C ALA A 72 -6.10 9.19 6.14
N PHE A 73 -5.72 8.02 6.67
CA PHE A 73 -5.59 6.79 5.89
C PHE A 73 -6.91 6.37 5.25
N THR A 74 -8.01 6.39 5.99
CA THR A 74 -9.34 6.04 5.48
C THR A 74 -9.78 7.01 4.39
N SER A 75 -9.55 8.31 4.60
CA SER A 75 -9.85 9.35 3.61
C SER A 75 -9.09 9.13 2.30
N VAL A 76 -7.77 8.90 2.38
CA VAL A 76 -6.93 8.68 1.20
C VAL A 76 -7.26 7.35 0.53
N SER A 77 -7.52 6.29 1.29
CA SER A 77 -7.93 4.98 0.77
C SER A 77 -9.27 5.02 0.03
N ALA A 78 -10.25 5.76 0.55
CA ALA A 78 -11.52 5.97 -0.14
C ALA A 78 -11.34 6.73 -1.45
N ARG A 79 -10.51 7.79 -1.45
CA ARG A 79 -10.18 8.57 -2.65
C ARG A 79 -9.42 7.75 -3.68
N PHE A 80 -8.47 6.92 -3.25
CA PHE A 80 -7.72 6.02 -4.13
C PHE A 80 -8.62 4.96 -4.77
N SER A 81 -9.51 4.37 -3.97
CA SER A 81 -10.47 3.36 -4.45
C SER A 81 -11.46 3.94 -5.47
N SER A 82 -11.71 5.25 -5.40
CA SER A 82 -12.60 5.99 -6.30
C SER A 82 -11.86 6.63 -7.47
N SER A 83 -10.51 6.58 -7.52
CA SER A 83 -9.76 7.22 -8.60
C SER A 83 -9.67 6.28 -9.80
N GLU A 84 -10.06 6.78 -10.97
CA GLU A 84 -9.93 6.10 -12.26
C GLU A 84 -8.49 6.20 -12.82
N THR A 85 -7.49 6.35 -11.94
CA THR A 85 -6.07 6.45 -12.32
C THR A 85 -5.36 5.12 -12.02
N PRO A 86 -5.46 4.12 -12.92
CA PRO A 86 -4.90 2.79 -12.71
C PRO A 86 -3.37 2.75 -12.62
N GLU A 87 -2.70 3.83 -13.04
CA GLU A 87 -1.22 3.91 -13.13
C GLU A 87 -0.54 4.35 -11.82
N LEU A 88 -1.29 4.93 -10.88
CA LEU A 88 -0.74 5.37 -9.61
C LEU A 88 -0.86 4.25 -8.58
N GLY A 89 0.27 3.84 -8.00
CA GLY A 89 0.26 3.04 -6.76
C GLY A 89 -0.29 3.86 -5.59
N PHE A 90 -0.80 3.18 -4.55
CA PHE A 90 -1.36 3.84 -3.37
C PHE A 90 -0.38 4.84 -2.73
N LEU A 91 0.89 4.48 -2.58
CA LEU A 91 1.91 5.40 -2.04
C LEU A 91 2.15 6.62 -2.93
N SER A 92 2.19 6.45 -4.26
CA SER A 92 2.32 7.56 -5.21
C SER A 92 1.11 8.49 -5.17
N PHE A 93 -0.09 7.92 -4.98
CA PHE A 93 -1.33 8.66 -4.77
C PHE A 93 -1.31 9.45 -3.46
N CYS A 94 -0.85 8.85 -2.35
CA CYS A 94 -0.68 9.51 -1.06
C CYS A 94 0.30 10.69 -1.11
N LEU A 95 1.41 10.52 -1.85
CA LEU A 95 2.50 11.48 -1.92
C LEU A 95 2.30 12.60 -2.96
N ASN A 96 1.19 12.60 -3.71
CA ASN A 96 0.93 13.51 -4.84
C ASN A 96 2.13 13.61 -5.81
N ARG A 97 2.92 12.53 -5.98
CA ARG A 97 4.09 12.53 -6.84
C ARG A 97 3.71 11.86 -8.17
N PRO A 98 3.49 12.62 -9.27
CA PRO A 98 3.29 12.04 -10.57
C PRO A 98 4.65 11.69 -11.14
N VAL A 99 5.17 10.51 -10.80
CA VAL A 99 6.09 9.85 -11.71
C VAL A 99 5.24 8.84 -12.44
N ALA A 100 4.69 9.26 -13.59
CA ALA A 100 4.11 8.31 -14.52
C ALA A 100 5.25 7.35 -14.89
N PRO A 101 5.20 6.08 -14.47
CA PRO A 101 6.20 5.14 -14.91
C PRO A 101 6.14 5.06 -16.43
N THR A 102 7.30 4.98 -17.09
CA THR A 102 7.30 4.56 -18.51
C THR A 102 6.60 3.21 -18.61
N LYS A 103 5.99 2.86 -19.75
CA LYS A 103 5.32 1.54 -19.91
C LYS A 103 6.23 0.39 -19.44
N ASP A 104 7.53 0.48 -19.71
CA ASP A 104 8.55 -0.47 -19.22
C ASP A 104 8.73 -0.43 -17.69
N GLY A 105 8.74 0.76 -17.09
CA GLY A 105 8.82 0.95 -15.64
C GLY A 105 7.58 0.45 -14.91
N GLU A 106 6.38 0.63 -15.48
CA GLU A 106 5.12 0.15 -14.91
C GLU A 106 5.10 -1.39 -14.95
N ARG A 107 5.52 -1.96 -16.07
CA ARG A 107 5.65 -3.42 -16.26
C ARG A 107 6.61 -4.04 -15.26
N ALA A 108 7.79 -3.43 -15.07
CA ALA A 108 8.76 -3.89 -14.08
C ALA A 108 8.20 -3.83 -12.64
N GLN A 109 7.51 -2.75 -12.29
CA GLN A 109 6.86 -2.62 -10.98
C GLN A 109 5.75 -3.65 -10.78
N LEU A 110 4.91 -3.89 -11.79
CA LEU A 110 3.85 -4.90 -11.72
C LEU A 110 4.42 -6.31 -11.54
N MET A 111 5.47 -6.67 -12.29
CA MET A 111 6.14 -7.97 -12.12
C MET A 111 6.72 -8.12 -10.71
N GLN A 112 7.33 -7.06 -10.16
CA GLN A 112 7.86 -7.07 -8.80
C GLN A 112 6.74 -7.23 -7.75
N ARG A 113 5.64 -6.50 -7.87
CA ARG A 113 4.49 -6.64 -6.95
C ARG A 113 3.82 -8.01 -7.04
N ILE A 114 3.73 -8.59 -8.24
CA ILE A 114 3.24 -9.96 -8.44
C ILE A 114 4.15 -10.95 -7.69
N LYS A 115 5.46 -10.79 -7.78
CA LYS A 115 6.44 -11.63 -7.07
C LYS A 115 6.24 -11.52 -5.55
N GLU A 116 6.15 -10.31 -5.01
CA GLU A 116 5.95 -10.06 -3.58
C GLU A 116 4.60 -10.60 -3.07
N ALA A 117 3.53 -10.44 -3.83
CA ALA A 117 2.22 -11.00 -3.48
C ALA A 117 2.25 -12.54 -3.47
N CYS A 118 2.97 -13.17 -4.41
CA CYS A 118 3.17 -14.62 -4.40
C CYS A 118 3.97 -15.08 -3.16
N GLU A 119 5.06 -14.39 -2.82
CA GLU A 119 5.86 -14.69 -1.63
C GLU A 119 5.03 -14.52 -0.34
N THR A 120 4.20 -13.47 -0.28
CA THR A 120 3.28 -13.23 0.83
C THR A 120 2.23 -14.33 0.94
N LEU A 121 1.68 -14.82 -0.17
CA LEU A 121 0.74 -15.95 -0.16
C LEU A 121 1.38 -17.23 0.39
N VAL A 122 2.62 -17.51 0.02
CA VAL A 122 3.38 -18.64 0.57
C VAL A 122 3.53 -18.48 2.08
N LEU A 123 3.89 -17.27 2.55
CA LEU A 123 4.01 -16.98 3.97
C LEU A 123 2.68 -17.16 4.69
N VAL A 124 1.61 -16.48 4.25
CA VAL A 124 0.27 -16.53 4.87
C VAL A 124 -0.23 -17.96 5.02
N ARG A 125 0.02 -18.83 4.04
CA ARG A 125 -0.31 -20.26 4.12
C ARG A 125 0.56 -21.03 5.12
N SER A 126 1.83 -20.68 5.23
CA SER A 126 2.77 -21.34 6.16
C SER A 126 2.54 -20.99 7.63
N ILE A 127 2.02 -19.80 7.91
CA ILE A 127 1.77 -19.30 9.28
C ILE A 127 0.28 -19.21 9.63
N GLU A 128 -0.59 -19.86 8.86
CA GLU A 128 -2.04 -19.99 9.10
C GLU A 128 -2.75 -18.67 9.46
N LEU A 129 -2.35 -17.55 8.85
CA LEU A 129 -2.89 -16.20 9.13
C LEU A 129 -4.37 -15.98 8.73
N GLY A 130 -5.09 -17.05 8.41
CA GLY A 130 -6.51 -17.06 8.12
C GLY A 130 -6.88 -16.73 6.67
N PRO A 131 -8.08 -17.15 6.22
CA PRO A 131 -8.53 -17.02 4.84
C PRO A 131 -8.78 -15.56 4.40
N ASP A 132 -9.02 -14.65 5.35
CA ASP A 132 -9.29 -13.24 5.05
C ASP A 132 -8.04 -12.55 4.49
N LEU A 133 -6.88 -12.76 5.11
CA LEU A 133 -5.63 -12.19 4.62
C LEU A 133 -5.20 -12.83 3.29
N GLU A 134 -5.42 -14.14 3.12
CA GLU A 134 -5.20 -14.81 1.84
C GLU A 134 -6.10 -14.22 0.74
N GLY A 135 -7.36 -13.93 1.05
CA GLY A 135 -8.31 -13.31 0.14
C GLY A 135 -7.85 -11.94 -0.34
N ILE A 136 -7.34 -11.10 0.57
CA ILE A 136 -6.81 -9.77 0.25
C ILE A 136 -5.60 -9.88 -0.69
N VAL A 137 -4.64 -10.75 -0.39
CA VAL A 137 -3.43 -10.89 -1.22
C VAL A 137 -3.78 -11.47 -2.59
N ARG A 138 -4.73 -12.42 -2.68
CA ARG A 138 -5.23 -12.93 -3.97
C ARG A 138 -5.93 -11.86 -4.80
N PHE A 139 -6.72 -10.99 -4.16
CA PHE A 139 -7.40 -9.89 -4.83
C PHE A 139 -6.40 -8.91 -5.46
N GLU A 140 -5.37 -8.51 -4.72
CA GLU A 140 -4.31 -7.64 -5.25
C GLU A 140 -3.50 -8.34 -6.36
N LEU A 141 -3.20 -9.63 -6.21
CA LEU A 141 -2.52 -10.41 -7.24
C LEU A 141 -3.32 -10.46 -8.56
N ASP A 142 -4.63 -10.68 -8.48
CA ASP A 142 -5.53 -10.66 -9.66
C ASP A 142 -5.54 -9.28 -10.32
N ARG A 143 -5.61 -8.22 -9.51
CA ARG A 143 -5.56 -6.83 -10.00
C ARG A 143 -4.26 -6.55 -10.77
N TYR A 144 -3.09 -6.89 -10.21
CA TYR A 144 -1.81 -6.68 -10.90
C TYR A 144 -1.70 -7.51 -12.17
N SER A 145 -2.16 -8.76 -12.13
CA SER A 145 -2.14 -9.66 -13.29
C SER A 145 -3.01 -9.14 -14.43
N LYS A 146 -4.21 -8.63 -14.13
CA LYS A 146 -5.10 -8.01 -15.12
C LYS A 146 -4.48 -6.78 -15.77
N ARG A 147 -3.87 -5.89 -14.97
CA ARG A 147 -3.20 -4.71 -15.51
C ARG A 147 -2.02 -5.08 -16.41
N LEU A 148 -1.18 -6.03 -15.97
CA LEU A 148 -0.05 -6.50 -16.77
C LEU A 148 -0.51 -7.10 -18.11
N LYS A 149 -1.64 -7.81 -18.11
CA LYS A 149 -2.23 -8.38 -19.33
C LYS A 149 -2.78 -7.29 -20.27
N SER A 150 -3.50 -6.30 -19.74
CA SER A 150 -3.97 -5.13 -20.53
C SER A 150 -2.83 -4.46 -21.27
N MET A 151 -1.69 -4.24 -20.60
CA MET A 151 -0.52 -3.62 -21.24
C MET A 151 0.06 -4.46 -22.37
N GLN A 152 0.06 -5.80 -22.24
CA GLN A 152 0.52 -6.71 -23.30
C GLN A 152 -0.42 -6.71 -24.50
N ASP A 153 -1.73 -6.64 -24.25
CA ASP A 153 -2.75 -6.59 -25.29
C ASP A 153 -2.69 -5.24 -26.03
N GLU A 154 -2.50 -4.12 -25.33
CA GLU A 154 -2.27 -2.78 -25.90
C GLU A 154 -1.02 -2.72 -26.79
N GLU A 155 0.11 -3.31 -26.34
CA GLU A 155 1.35 -3.40 -27.14
C GLU A 155 1.15 -4.21 -28.44
N LYS A 156 0.31 -5.25 -28.37
CA LYS A 156 0.02 -6.11 -29.51
C LYS A 156 -0.87 -5.40 -30.54
N GLU A 157 -1.88 -4.66 -30.10
CA GLU A 157 -2.74 -3.84 -30.96
C GLU A 157 -1.97 -2.70 -31.65
N ASP A 158 -1.03 -2.06 -30.93
CA ASP A 158 -0.14 -1.02 -31.47
C ASP A 158 0.77 -1.59 -32.58
N TYR A 159 1.26 -2.82 -32.42
CA TYR A 159 2.08 -3.51 -33.43
C TYR A 159 1.27 -3.92 -34.67
N GLU A 160 0.09 -4.49 -34.48
CA GLU A 160 -0.80 -4.90 -35.58
C GLU A 160 -1.29 -3.67 -36.38
N SER A 161 -1.59 -2.56 -35.70
CA SER A 161 -1.99 -1.29 -36.34
C SER A 161 -0.87 -0.66 -37.17
N ARG A 162 0.38 -0.77 -36.72
CA ARG A 162 1.56 -0.32 -37.49
C ARG A 162 1.88 -1.24 -38.66
N SER A 163 1.71 -2.55 -38.50
CA SER A 163 1.95 -3.52 -39.57
C SER A 163 0.89 -3.49 -40.68
N ALA A 164 -0.32 -3.00 -40.39
CA ALA A 164 -1.41 -2.88 -41.36
C ALA A 164 -1.30 -1.65 -42.28
N LEU A 165 -0.43 -0.69 -41.96
CA LEU A 165 -0.26 0.56 -42.71
C LEU A 165 0.80 0.49 -43.84
N ASP A 166 1.47 -0.63 -44.04
CA ASP A 166 2.52 -0.74 -45.09
C ASP A 166 2.41 -2.03 -45.93
N PRO A 167 1.51 -2.08 -46.94
CA PRO A 167 1.52 -3.14 -47.95
C PRO A 167 2.51 -2.89 -49.11
N GLU A 168 3.31 -1.80 -49.12
CA GLU A 168 4.04 -1.36 -50.33
C GLU A 168 5.58 -1.39 -50.22
N GLN A 169 6.14 -2.38 -49.52
CA GLN A 169 7.59 -2.69 -49.60
C GLN A 169 7.89 -4.16 -49.93
N ALA A 170 6.94 -4.89 -50.53
CA ALA A 170 7.17 -6.25 -51.04
C ALA A 170 7.72 -6.31 -52.49
N SER A 171 8.03 -5.17 -53.12
CA SER A 171 8.46 -5.10 -54.52
C SER A 171 9.75 -4.33 -54.74
N GLN A 172 10.79 -4.50 -53.91
CA GLN A 172 12.16 -4.10 -54.26
C GLN A 172 13.20 -5.07 -53.70
N SER A 173 13.22 -6.30 -54.20
CA SER A 173 14.42 -7.17 -54.22
C SER A 173 14.29 -8.28 -55.25
N VAL A 174 13.98 -7.92 -56.49
CA VAL A 174 14.43 -8.68 -57.67
C VAL A 174 14.69 -7.67 -58.79
N GLN A 175 15.92 -7.17 -58.85
CA GLN A 175 16.70 -7.03 -60.09
C GLN A 175 18.14 -6.63 -59.78
#